data_AF-A0A177CWQ7-F1
#
_entry.id   AF-A0A177CWQ7-F1
#
_cell.length_a   1.000
_cell.length_b   1.000
_cell.length_c   1.000
_cell.angle_alpha   90.00
_cell.angle_beta   90.00
_cell.angle_gamma   90.00
#
_symmetry.space_group_name_H-M   'P 1'
#
loop_
_entity.id
_entity.type
_entity.pdbx_description
1 polymer ?
#
loop_
_entity_poly.entity_id
_entity_poly.type
_entity_poly.pdbx_seq_one_letter_code
_entity_poly.pdbx_strand_id
1 'polypeptide(L)'
;MSDRSVSPFTVNPNPNPAAAPPTPAHDLPVLPQIDDIDPDNEYLHSLRSIFAPSFDMSNPFAQSSRRRHVPFTVASVLPRTDYKEEWEPKERRSDDYLAMQIDILNFLTTHAADELHPAQAHFFTENAGTKPHAPNAKQAVELCYFMRSHSFDTYVKLDPRGEKIQLFVANRDTGEYRGHDNLYWEQDMKTGAVVPMEELARVGVRGRRNAVPHIFQNV
;
A
#
# COMPACT_ATOMS: atom_id res chain seq x y z
N MET A 1 -32.40 -48.37 32.68
CA MET A 1 -31.66 -49.57 32.27
C MET A 1 -31.06 -49.32 30.90
N SER A 2 -29.77 -48.97 30.85
CA SER A 2 -28.85 -49.12 29.70
C SER A 2 -27.52 -48.49 30.11
N ASP A 3 -26.74 -49.26 30.86
CA ASP A 3 -25.34 -49.00 31.15
C ASP A 3 -24.52 -49.05 29.85
N ARG A 4 -23.87 -47.93 29.50
CA ARG A 4 -22.83 -47.90 28.47
C ARG A 4 -21.47 -47.87 29.17
N SER A 5 -20.91 -49.07 29.35
CA SER A 5 -19.53 -49.33 29.71
C SER A 5 -18.59 -48.76 28.64
N VAL A 6 -17.72 -47.83 29.01
CA VAL A 6 -16.67 -47.27 28.15
C VAL A 6 -15.36 -47.95 28.51
N SER A 7 -14.76 -48.64 27.53
CA SER A 7 -13.49 -49.35 27.67
C SER A 7 -12.30 -48.37 27.75
N PRO A 8 -11.23 -48.70 28.50
CA PRO A 8 -10.04 -47.87 28.59
C PRO A 8 -9.18 -48.00 27.33
N PHE A 9 -8.76 -46.86 26.78
CA PHE A 9 -7.81 -46.76 25.68
C PHE A 9 -6.39 -47.06 26.18
N THR A 10 -5.76 -48.09 25.64
CA THR A 10 -4.36 -48.43 25.87
C THR A 10 -3.46 -47.48 25.09
N VAL A 11 -2.66 -46.69 25.79
CA VAL A 11 -1.63 -45.81 25.22
C VAL A 11 -0.42 -46.67 24.84
N ASN A 12 -0.09 -46.68 23.54
CA ASN A 12 1.07 -47.39 23.00
C ASN A 12 2.32 -46.50 23.13
N PRO A 13 3.41 -46.93 23.78
CA PRO A 13 4.62 -46.14 23.90
C PRO A 13 5.39 -46.11 22.57
N ASN A 14 5.65 -44.88 22.13
CA ASN A 14 6.30 -44.52 20.87
C ASN A 14 7.71 -45.13 20.75
N PRO A 15 8.08 -45.79 19.63
CA PRO A 15 9.42 -46.31 19.42
C PRO A 15 10.44 -45.18 19.16
N ASN A 16 11.50 -45.24 19.95
CA ASN A 16 12.82 -44.65 19.80
C ASN A 16 13.15 -44.07 18.40
N PRO A 17 13.41 -42.76 18.25
CA PRO A 17 13.86 -42.19 16.98
C PRO A 17 15.30 -42.62 16.71
N ALA A 18 15.49 -43.38 15.64
CA ALA A 18 16.80 -43.71 15.10
C ALA A 18 17.61 -42.43 14.85
N ALA A 19 18.85 -42.43 15.35
CA ALA A 19 19.80 -41.35 15.17
C ALA A 19 19.97 -41.01 13.69
N ALA A 20 19.70 -39.75 13.35
CA ALA A 20 19.92 -39.22 12.01
C ALA A 20 21.43 -39.26 11.67
N PRO A 21 21.79 -39.63 10.42
CA PRO A 21 23.18 -39.62 9.98
C PRO A 21 23.74 -38.18 9.96
N PRO A 22 25.06 -38.00 10.16
CA PRO A 22 25.69 -36.69 10.12
C PRO A 22 25.55 -36.08 8.73
N THR A 23 24.94 -34.89 8.68
CA THR A 23 24.80 -34.09 7.47
C THR A 23 26.18 -33.76 6.91
N PRO A 24 26.46 -34.02 5.62
CA PRO A 24 27.70 -33.57 4.98
C PRO A 24 27.74 -32.04 5.00
N ALA A 25 28.89 -31.48 5.41
CA ALA A 25 29.14 -30.06 5.40
C ALA A 25 29.02 -29.54 3.96
N HIS A 26 27.89 -28.91 3.65
CA HIS A 26 27.74 -28.13 2.43
C HIS A 26 28.52 -26.84 2.60
N ASP A 27 29.58 -26.68 1.80
CA ASP A 27 30.26 -25.40 1.59
C ASP A 27 29.21 -24.33 1.32
N LEU A 28 29.17 -23.33 2.20
CA LEU A 28 28.30 -22.18 2.04
C LEU A 28 28.73 -21.42 0.79
N PRO A 29 27.80 -21.08 -0.13
CA PRO A 29 28.11 -20.21 -1.25
C PRO A 29 28.57 -18.86 -0.69
N VAL A 30 29.77 -18.43 -1.10
CA VAL A 30 30.31 -17.09 -0.84
C VAL A 30 29.27 -16.07 -1.32
N LEU A 31 28.68 -15.34 -0.37
CA LEU A 31 27.78 -14.24 -0.68
C LEU A 31 28.56 -13.18 -1.48
N PRO A 32 28.04 -12.71 -2.62
CA PRO A 32 28.66 -11.60 -3.35
C PRO A 32 28.71 -10.39 -2.41
N GLN A 33 29.89 -9.81 -2.24
CA GLN A 33 30.04 -8.54 -1.54
C GLN A 33 29.31 -7.47 -2.37
N ILE A 34 28.26 -6.89 -1.79
CA ILE A 34 27.50 -5.79 -2.37
C ILE A 34 28.25 -4.51 -2.00
N ASP A 35 29.33 -4.22 -2.72
CA ASP A 35 30.16 -3.02 -2.48
C ASP A 35 29.81 -1.85 -3.41
N ASP A 36 28.78 -1.97 -4.25
CA ASP A 36 28.37 -0.92 -5.19
C ASP A 36 26.91 -0.48 -4.93
N ILE A 37 26.66 0.13 -3.77
CA ILE A 37 25.49 1.01 -3.62
C ILE A 37 25.98 2.42 -3.95
N ASP A 38 25.72 2.84 -5.18
CA ASP A 38 26.01 4.19 -5.67
C ASP A 38 25.26 5.22 -4.80
N PRO A 39 25.96 6.01 -3.97
CA PRO A 39 25.33 7.00 -3.10
C PRO A 39 24.75 8.19 -3.89
N ASP A 40 25.07 8.31 -5.18
CA ASP A 40 24.69 9.44 -6.03
C ASP A 40 23.49 9.11 -6.95
N ASN A 41 22.56 8.26 -6.49
CA ASN A 41 21.30 8.02 -7.20
C ASN A 41 20.41 9.28 -7.20
N GLU A 42 20.69 10.20 -8.13
CA GLU A 42 20.03 11.48 -8.35
C GLU A 42 18.50 11.38 -8.51
N TYR A 43 17.98 10.20 -8.88
CA TYR A 43 16.54 9.99 -9.06
C TYR A 43 15.74 10.12 -7.77
N LEU A 44 16.27 9.65 -6.63
CA LEU A 44 15.60 9.79 -5.33
C LEU A 44 15.67 11.22 -4.80
N HIS A 45 16.73 11.97 -5.15
CA HIS A 45 16.85 13.38 -4.81
C HIS A 45 15.93 14.27 -5.66
N SER A 46 15.69 13.93 -6.93
CA SER A 46 14.77 14.67 -7.81
C SER A 46 13.31 14.55 -7.34
N LEU A 47 12.85 13.34 -6.98
CA LEU A 47 11.49 13.15 -6.48
C LEU A 47 11.30 13.74 -5.07
N ARG A 48 12.32 13.70 -4.21
CA ARG A 48 12.30 14.43 -2.94
C ARG A 48 12.33 15.95 -3.14
N SER A 49 13.04 16.48 -4.14
CA SER A 49 13.12 17.93 -4.39
C SER A 49 11.81 18.53 -4.93
N ILE A 50 11.05 17.75 -5.71
CA ILE A 50 9.74 18.20 -6.24
C ILE A 50 8.65 18.20 -5.14
N PHE A 51 8.77 17.36 -4.12
CA PHE A 51 7.73 17.16 -3.10
C PHE A 51 8.14 17.45 -1.64
N ALA A 52 9.40 17.73 -1.34
CA ALA A 52 9.82 18.17 -0.02
C ALA A 52 9.66 19.69 0.09
N PRO A 53 8.72 20.20 0.91
CA PRO A 53 8.75 21.61 1.27
C PRO A 53 10.07 21.87 2.00
N SER A 54 10.87 22.80 1.48
CA SER A 54 12.09 23.24 2.14
C SER A 54 11.73 23.84 3.51
N PHE A 55 11.96 23.08 4.58
CA PHE A 55 11.80 23.58 5.95
C PHE A 55 12.99 24.49 6.26
N ASP A 56 12.83 25.78 5.96
CA ASP A 56 13.71 26.82 6.47
C ASP A 56 13.44 27.00 7.98
N MET A 57 14.35 26.51 8.83
CA MET A 57 14.29 26.68 10.29
C MET A 57 14.78 28.06 10.77
N SER A 58 14.99 29.02 9.86
CA SER A 58 15.68 30.28 10.16
C SER A 58 14.74 31.49 10.36
N ASN A 59 13.62 31.38 11.08
CA ASN A 59 12.89 32.61 11.42
C ASN A 59 12.01 32.52 12.70
N PRO A 60 12.53 32.92 13.87
CA PRO A 60 11.74 32.90 15.12
C PRO A 60 10.72 34.06 15.26
N PHE A 61 10.58 35.00 14.32
CA PHE A 61 9.76 36.21 14.54
C PHE A 61 8.85 36.69 13.40
N ALA A 62 8.64 35.94 12.32
CA ALA A 62 7.65 36.31 11.30
C ALA A 62 6.21 35.90 11.68
N GLN A 63 5.66 36.52 12.73
CA GLN A 63 4.23 36.50 13.05
C GLN A 63 3.44 37.37 12.04
N SER A 64 3.47 36.98 10.77
CA SER A 64 2.40 37.38 9.85
C SER A 64 1.23 36.45 10.15
N SER A 65 0.07 37.04 10.41
CA SER A 65 -1.20 36.36 10.63
C SER A 65 -1.62 35.57 9.38
N ARG A 66 -0.95 34.44 9.14
CA ARG A 66 -1.45 33.42 8.24
C ARG A 66 -2.79 33.00 8.82
N ARG A 67 -3.87 33.45 8.18
CA ARG A 67 -5.21 32.89 8.38
C ARG A 67 -5.00 31.39 8.37
N ARG A 68 -5.19 30.74 9.51
CA ARG A 68 -5.19 29.28 9.60
C ARG A 68 -6.34 28.88 8.70
N HIS A 69 -6.03 28.54 7.46
CA HIS A 69 -6.99 27.90 6.57
C HIS A 69 -7.33 26.64 7.33
N VAL A 70 -8.50 26.62 7.96
CA VAL A 70 -8.99 25.41 8.59
C VAL A 70 -9.28 24.52 7.39
N PRO A 71 -8.50 23.45 7.14
CA PRO A 71 -8.83 22.55 6.07
C PRO A 71 -10.20 21.98 6.44
N PHE A 72 -11.26 22.46 5.80
CA PHE A 72 -12.57 21.91 6.03
C PHE A 72 -12.52 20.51 5.44
N THR A 73 -12.72 19.50 6.28
CA THR A 73 -12.71 18.12 5.85
C THR A 73 -13.99 17.89 5.04
N VAL A 74 -13.87 17.82 3.73
CA VAL A 74 -14.98 17.41 2.87
C VAL A 74 -15.31 15.96 3.18
N ALA A 75 -16.60 15.65 3.24
CA ALA A 75 -17.09 14.32 3.55
C ALA A 75 -16.51 13.28 2.57
N SER A 76 -15.96 12.19 3.11
CA SER A 76 -15.47 11.05 2.31
C SER A 76 -16.58 10.53 1.40
N VAL A 77 -16.24 10.24 0.14
CA VAL A 77 -17.16 9.63 -0.84
C VAL A 77 -17.26 8.12 -0.67
N LEU A 78 -16.32 7.54 0.08
CA LEU A 78 -16.30 6.13 0.39
C LEU A 78 -17.02 5.86 1.72
N PRO A 79 -17.67 4.69 1.87
CA PRO A 79 -18.17 4.27 3.17
C PRO A 79 -17.03 4.24 4.20
N ARG A 80 -17.36 4.56 5.45
CA ARG A 80 -16.41 4.46 6.56
C ARG A 80 -15.81 3.05 6.59
N THR A 81 -14.49 2.97 6.77
CA THR A 81 -13.80 1.70 6.96
C THR A 81 -13.86 1.29 8.44
N ASP A 82 -14.13 0.01 8.69
CA ASP A 82 -14.06 -0.57 10.04
C ASP A 82 -12.64 -1.00 10.40
N TYR A 83 -11.67 -0.85 9.48
CA TYR A 83 -10.28 -1.20 9.71
C TYR A 83 -9.72 -0.49 10.95
N LYS A 84 -9.06 -1.28 11.80
CA LYS A 84 -8.30 -0.78 12.94
C LYS A 84 -6.87 -1.26 12.85
N GLU A 85 -5.96 -0.34 13.06
CA GLU A 85 -4.51 -0.58 13.05
C GLU A 85 -4.09 -1.66 14.08
N GLU A 86 -4.82 -1.78 15.19
CA GLU A 86 -4.60 -2.79 16.23
C GLU A 86 -4.83 -4.25 15.78
N TRP A 87 -5.52 -4.45 14.65
CA TRP A 87 -5.75 -5.78 14.07
C TRP A 87 -4.55 -6.30 13.29
N GLU A 88 -3.56 -5.44 13.02
CA GLU A 88 -2.34 -5.83 12.37
C GLU A 88 -1.37 -6.51 13.35
N PRO A 89 -0.70 -7.60 12.93
CA PRO A 89 0.37 -8.18 13.72
C PRO A 89 1.53 -7.18 13.92
N LYS A 90 1.75 -6.74 15.16
CA LYS A 90 2.78 -5.75 15.52
C LYS A 90 4.20 -6.16 15.11
N GLU A 91 4.47 -7.46 15.08
CA GLU A 91 5.78 -8.04 14.75
C GLU A 91 6.20 -7.84 13.28
N ARG A 92 5.38 -7.19 12.45
CA ARG A 92 5.58 -7.11 10.99
C ARG A 92 5.82 -5.71 10.43
N ARG A 93 5.90 -4.67 11.27
CA ARG A 93 6.15 -3.32 10.78
C ARG A 93 7.63 -3.07 10.66
N SER A 94 8.11 -2.97 9.41
CA SER A 94 9.44 -2.46 9.13
C SER A 94 9.53 -0.98 9.49
N ASP A 95 10.75 -0.51 9.78
CA ASP A 95 11.00 0.92 10.01
C ASP A 95 10.58 1.78 8.82
N ASP A 96 10.78 1.28 7.58
CA ASP A 96 10.33 1.95 6.35
C ASP A 96 8.80 2.10 6.29
N TYR A 97 8.04 1.08 6.71
CA TYR A 97 6.58 1.14 6.75
C TYR A 97 6.10 2.19 7.76
N LEU A 98 6.71 2.21 8.95
CA LEU A 98 6.41 3.22 9.98
C LEU A 98 6.80 4.63 9.53
N ALA A 99 7.94 4.79 8.86
CA ALA A 99 8.37 6.07 8.30
C ALA A 99 7.34 6.59 7.28
N MET A 100 6.81 5.73 6.41
CA MET A 100 5.76 6.12 5.47
C MET A 100 4.44 6.49 6.16
N GLN A 101 4.06 5.78 7.22
CA GLN A 101 2.89 6.19 8.02
C GLN A 101 3.07 7.61 8.60
N ILE A 102 4.26 7.92 9.10
CA ILE A 102 4.60 9.26 9.60
C ILE A 102 4.51 10.30 8.47
N ASP A 103 5.05 10.00 7.29
CA ASP A 103 5.00 10.91 6.14
C ASP A 103 3.56 11.18 5.66
N ILE A 104 2.69 10.17 5.67
CA ILE A 104 1.26 10.32 5.38
C ILE A 104 0.58 11.23 6.41
N LEU A 105 0.90 11.08 7.70
CA LEU A 105 0.35 11.95 8.74
C LEU A 105 0.87 13.38 8.61
N ASN A 106 2.15 13.55 8.26
CA ASN A 106 2.74 14.85 7.99
C ASN A 106 2.08 15.54 6.79
N PHE A 107 1.73 14.78 5.75
CA PHE A 107 0.95 15.31 4.62
C PHE A 107 -0.35 15.96 5.11
N LEU A 108 -1.09 15.30 6.00
CA LEU A 108 -2.34 15.83 6.56
C LEU A 108 -2.18 17.08 7.45
N THR A 109 -0.96 17.39 7.90
CA THR A 109 -0.70 18.64 8.65
C THR A 109 -0.66 19.86 7.74
N THR A 110 -0.43 19.65 6.44
CA THR A 110 -0.19 20.71 5.44
C THR A 110 -1.20 20.72 4.31
N HIS A 111 -1.85 19.58 4.05
CA HIS A 111 -2.79 19.34 2.96
C HIS A 111 -4.07 18.71 3.49
N ALA A 112 -5.17 18.91 2.78
CA ALA A 112 -6.42 18.22 3.07
C ALA A 112 -6.42 16.80 2.48
N ALA A 113 -7.23 15.89 3.02
CA ALA A 113 -7.24 14.48 2.58
C ALA A 113 -7.75 14.29 1.13
N ASP A 114 -8.58 15.22 0.62
CA ASP A 114 -8.99 15.30 -0.78
C ASP A 114 -7.86 15.63 -1.74
N GLU A 115 -6.82 16.30 -1.25
CA GLU A 115 -5.74 16.80 -2.09
C GLU A 115 -4.73 15.68 -2.43
N LEU A 116 -4.96 14.45 -1.95
CA LEU A 116 -4.12 13.30 -2.24
C LEU A 116 -4.19 12.94 -3.73
N HIS A 117 -3.11 13.24 -4.44
CA HIS A 117 -2.97 12.88 -5.84
C HIS A 117 -2.54 11.41 -6.00
N PRO A 118 -2.97 10.69 -7.06
CA PRO A 118 -2.53 9.32 -7.35
C PRO A 118 -1.00 9.14 -7.32
N ALA A 119 -0.24 10.10 -7.85
CA ALA A 119 1.23 10.05 -7.81
C ALA A 119 1.79 10.07 -6.38
N GLN A 120 1.19 10.83 -5.46
CA GLN A 120 1.58 10.85 -4.05
C GLN A 120 1.20 9.55 -3.35
N ALA A 121 0.00 9.03 -3.63
CA ALA A 121 -0.43 7.73 -3.11
C ALA A 121 0.48 6.58 -3.58
N HIS A 122 0.91 6.61 -4.85
CA HIS A 122 1.92 5.67 -5.38
C HIS A 122 3.23 5.83 -4.63
N PHE A 123 3.75 7.05 -4.48
CA PHE A 123 5.00 7.32 -3.77
C PHE A 123 4.98 6.78 -2.33
N PHE A 124 3.92 7.05 -1.57
CA PHE A 124 3.78 6.53 -0.20
C PHE A 124 3.76 5.00 -0.17
N THR A 125 3.06 4.38 -1.12
CA THR A 125 2.95 2.92 -1.20
C THR A 125 4.29 2.29 -1.58
N GLU A 126 4.92 2.77 -2.64
CA GLU A 126 6.21 2.28 -3.13
C GLU A 126 7.30 2.30 -2.06
N ASN A 127 7.35 3.36 -1.25
CA ASN A 127 8.36 3.54 -0.21
C ASN A 127 8.03 2.83 1.12
N ALA A 128 6.88 2.17 1.23
CA ALA A 128 6.51 1.43 2.45
C ALA A 128 7.13 0.02 2.52
N GLY A 129 7.79 -0.41 1.44
CA GLY A 129 8.57 -1.65 1.39
C GLY A 129 9.96 -1.50 2.01
N THR A 130 10.60 -2.62 2.33
CA THR A 130 12.01 -2.62 2.76
C THR A 130 12.93 -2.48 1.57
N LYS A 131 13.66 -1.38 1.49
CA LYS A 131 14.58 -1.12 0.37
C LYS A 131 15.61 -2.25 0.20
N PRO A 132 15.93 -2.66 -1.04
CA PRO A 132 15.55 -2.06 -2.33
C PRO A 132 14.20 -2.55 -2.89
N HIS A 133 13.40 -3.27 -2.10
CA HIS A 133 12.18 -3.93 -2.58
C HIS A 133 10.94 -3.05 -2.36
N ALA A 134 10.04 -3.07 -3.34
CA ALA A 134 8.69 -2.56 -3.20
C ALA A 134 7.94 -3.30 -2.07
N PRO A 135 6.88 -2.72 -1.49
CA PRO A 135 6.06 -3.43 -0.51
C PRO A 135 5.49 -4.71 -1.11
N ASN A 136 5.33 -5.73 -0.28
CA ASN A 136 4.53 -6.88 -0.68
C ASN A 136 3.04 -6.47 -0.78
N ALA A 137 2.23 -7.29 -1.45
CA ALA A 137 0.81 -7.01 -1.66
C ALA A 137 0.03 -6.77 -0.36
N LYS A 138 0.41 -7.46 0.72
CA LYS A 138 -0.22 -7.29 2.03
C LYS A 138 0.08 -5.90 2.60
N GLN A 139 1.35 -5.48 2.61
CA GLN A 139 1.78 -4.15 3.07
C GLN A 139 1.13 -3.03 2.26
N ALA A 140 1.03 -3.17 0.93
CA ALA A 140 0.36 -2.18 0.09
C ALA A 140 -1.13 -2.02 0.44
N VAL A 141 -1.83 -3.13 0.71
CA VAL A 141 -3.23 -3.13 1.14
C VAL A 141 -3.39 -2.55 2.56
N GLU A 142 -2.49 -2.92 3.48
CA GLU A 142 -2.46 -2.38 4.85
C GLU A 142 -2.27 -0.87 4.84
N LEU A 143 -1.31 -0.36 4.04
CA LEU A 143 -1.11 1.07 3.89
C LEU A 143 -2.31 1.78 3.24
N CYS A 144 -2.97 1.14 2.27
CA CYS A 144 -4.20 1.65 1.66
C CYS A 144 -5.31 1.85 2.70
N TYR A 145 -5.48 0.89 3.61
CA TYR A 145 -6.44 0.98 4.71
C TYR A 145 -6.03 1.98 5.78
N PHE A 146 -4.73 2.11 6.07
CA PHE A 146 -4.19 3.14 6.95
C PHE A 146 -4.47 4.54 6.42
N MET A 147 -4.27 4.79 5.12
CA MET A 147 -4.69 6.04 4.49
C MET A 147 -6.20 6.23 4.64
N ARG A 148 -6.99 5.20 4.33
CA ARG A 148 -8.45 5.30 4.44
C ARG A 148 -8.95 5.60 5.85
N SER A 149 -8.31 5.08 6.90
CA SER A 149 -8.68 5.40 8.29
C SER A 149 -8.45 6.87 8.66
N HIS A 150 -7.62 7.57 7.89
CA HIS A 150 -7.33 8.99 8.02
C HIS A 150 -8.08 9.87 7.00
N SER A 151 -9.23 9.38 6.52
CA SER A 151 -10.14 10.10 5.62
C SER A 151 -9.66 10.29 4.18
N PHE A 152 -8.55 9.67 3.77
CA PHE A 152 -8.21 9.57 2.37
C PHE A 152 -9.22 8.67 1.65
N ASP A 153 -9.67 9.08 0.46
CA ASP A 153 -10.62 8.30 -0.34
C ASP A 153 -9.90 7.22 -1.16
N THR A 154 -9.09 6.40 -0.50
CA THR A 154 -8.39 5.26 -1.12
C THR A 154 -9.16 3.96 -0.94
N TYR A 155 -9.05 3.06 -1.91
CA TYR A 155 -9.61 1.72 -1.80
C TYR A 155 -8.87 0.69 -2.63
N VAL A 156 -9.09 -0.58 -2.29
CA VAL A 156 -8.54 -1.74 -3.01
C VAL A 156 -9.65 -2.44 -3.81
N LYS A 157 -9.29 -2.93 -5.00
CA LYS A 157 -10.03 -3.96 -5.74
C LYS A 157 -9.09 -5.13 -5.99
N LEU A 158 -9.66 -6.32 -5.94
CA LEU A 158 -9.03 -7.52 -6.48
C LEU A 158 -9.49 -7.68 -7.92
N ASP A 159 -8.56 -7.98 -8.82
CA ASP A 159 -8.90 -8.40 -10.18
C ASP A 159 -9.86 -9.59 -10.13
N PRO A 160 -10.84 -9.75 -11.06
CA PRO A 160 -11.80 -10.85 -11.02
C PRO A 160 -11.17 -12.24 -11.02
N ARG A 161 -9.93 -12.38 -11.50
CA ARG A 161 -9.19 -13.65 -11.46
C ARG A 161 -8.47 -13.88 -10.13
N GLY A 162 -8.45 -12.87 -9.26
CA GLY A 162 -7.71 -12.89 -8.01
C GLY A 162 -6.21 -13.04 -8.24
N GLU A 163 -5.69 -12.47 -9.32
CA GLU A 163 -4.25 -12.52 -9.65
C GLU A 163 -3.53 -11.21 -9.33
N LYS A 164 -4.27 -10.10 -9.26
CA LYS A 164 -3.72 -8.77 -9.05
C LYS A 164 -4.49 -8.03 -7.96
N ILE A 165 -3.76 -7.23 -7.19
CA ILE A 165 -4.35 -6.18 -6.37
C ILE A 165 -4.24 -4.86 -7.12
N GLN A 166 -5.28 -4.05 -7.01
CA GLN A 166 -5.33 -2.73 -7.62
C GLN A 166 -5.80 -1.72 -6.57
N LEU A 167 -5.02 -0.66 -6.35
CA LEU A 167 -5.36 0.41 -5.41
C LEU A 167 -5.71 1.69 -6.16
N PHE A 168 -6.78 2.34 -5.71
CA PHE A 168 -7.38 3.49 -6.37
C PHE A 168 -7.54 4.65 -5.39
N VAL A 169 -7.39 5.87 -5.92
CA VAL A 169 -7.91 7.10 -5.30
C VAL A 169 -9.25 7.38 -5.94
N ALA A 170 -10.32 7.44 -5.13
CA ALA A 170 -11.66 7.70 -5.62
C ALA A 170 -11.79 9.13 -6.14
N ASN A 171 -12.45 9.29 -7.28
CA ASN A 171 -12.66 10.60 -7.89
C ASN A 171 -14.00 11.20 -7.42
N ARG A 172 -13.92 12.25 -6.60
CA ARG A 172 -15.10 12.91 -6.01
C ARG A 172 -16.01 13.59 -7.02
N ASP A 173 -15.45 14.07 -8.13
CA ASP A 173 -16.20 14.79 -9.16
C ASP A 173 -17.13 13.87 -9.96
N THR A 174 -16.92 12.55 -9.85
CA THR A 174 -17.57 11.57 -10.73
C THR A 174 -18.79 10.88 -10.13
N GLY A 175 -19.22 11.32 -8.94
CA GLY A 175 -20.44 10.84 -8.29
C GLY A 175 -20.49 9.31 -8.16
N GLU A 176 -21.63 8.70 -8.50
CA GLU A 176 -21.86 7.24 -8.41
C GLU A 176 -21.07 6.42 -9.44
N TYR A 177 -20.50 7.06 -10.48
CA TYR A 177 -19.79 6.38 -11.55
C TYR A 177 -18.30 6.17 -11.21
N ARG A 178 -18.01 5.10 -10.45
CA ARG A 178 -16.65 4.64 -10.09
C ARG A 178 -15.76 4.18 -11.27
N GLY A 179 -16.21 4.38 -12.51
CA GLY A 179 -15.43 4.10 -13.72
C GLY A 179 -14.31 5.12 -13.98
N HIS A 180 -14.23 6.16 -13.16
CA HIS A 180 -13.29 7.28 -13.31
C HIS A 180 -12.35 7.46 -12.12
N ASP A 181 -12.30 6.48 -11.22
CA ASP A 181 -11.33 6.47 -10.13
C ASP A 181 -9.92 6.26 -10.66
N ASN A 182 -8.95 6.86 -9.98
CA ASN A 182 -7.57 6.88 -10.44
C ASN A 182 -6.79 5.70 -9.87
N LEU A 183 -6.42 4.75 -10.73
CA LEU A 183 -5.52 3.65 -10.39
C LEU A 183 -4.13 4.23 -10.08
N TYR A 184 -3.62 3.97 -8.88
CA TYR A 184 -2.29 4.43 -8.47
C TYR A 184 -1.36 3.28 -8.08
N TRP A 185 -1.84 2.05 -7.98
CA TRP A 185 -1.00 0.88 -7.70
C TRP A 185 -1.62 -0.37 -8.32
N GLU A 186 -0.81 -1.15 -9.02
CA GLU A 186 -1.19 -2.50 -9.46
C GLU A 186 -0.03 -3.45 -9.16
N GLN A 187 -0.32 -4.56 -8.51
CA GLN A 187 0.69 -5.57 -8.18
C GLN A 187 0.16 -6.97 -8.45
N ASP A 188 0.96 -7.75 -9.15
CA ASP A 188 0.71 -9.17 -9.38
C ASP A 188 1.00 -9.96 -8.10
N MET A 189 0.01 -10.68 -7.60
CA MET A 189 0.10 -11.39 -6.31
C MET A 189 0.97 -12.65 -6.38
N LYS A 190 1.25 -13.19 -7.58
CA LYS A 190 2.08 -14.40 -7.76
C LYS A 190 3.54 -14.04 -7.87
N THR A 191 3.85 -13.00 -8.65
CA THR A 191 5.22 -12.59 -8.96
C THR A 191 5.72 -11.46 -8.06
N GLY A 192 4.81 -10.74 -7.40
CA GLY A 192 5.14 -9.54 -6.64
C GLY A 192 5.47 -8.32 -7.52
N ALA A 193 5.43 -8.48 -8.86
CA ALA A 193 5.76 -7.42 -9.80
C ALA A 193 4.76 -6.26 -9.70
N VAL A 194 5.29 -5.05 -9.61
CA VAL A 194 4.52 -3.80 -9.53
C VAL A 194 4.53 -3.13 -10.90
N VAL A 195 3.37 -2.65 -11.34
CA VAL A 195 3.26 -1.87 -12.58
C VAL A 195 3.74 -0.45 -12.32
N PRO A 196 4.72 0.08 -13.09
CA PRO A 196 5.23 1.45 -12.90
C PRO A 196 4.15 2.52 -13.09
N MET A 197 4.28 3.62 -12.34
CA MET A 197 3.31 4.73 -12.35
C MET A 197 3.09 5.31 -13.77
N GLU A 198 4.12 5.37 -14.62
CA GLU A 198 4.01 5.88 -15.99
C GLU A 198 3.10 5.01 -16.86
N GLU A 199 3.10 3.70 -16.60
CA GLU A 199 2.23 2.75 -17.27
C GLU A 199 0.79 2.88 -16.76
N LEU A 200 0.60 2.99 -15.44
CA LEU A 200 -0.71 3.22 -14.82
C LEU A 200 -1.37 4.50 -15.36
N ALA A 201 -0.60 5.59 -15.48
CA ALA A 201 -1.07 6.86 -16.04
C ALA A 201 -1.56 6.72 -17.49
N ARG A 202 -0.99 5.80 -18.29
CA ARG A 202 -1.43 5.53 -19.67
C ARG A 202 -2.73 4.75 -19.72
N VAL A 203 -2.97 3.85 -18.76
CA VAL A 203 -4.19 3.04 -18.67
C VAL A 203 -5.41 3.92 -18.43
N GLY A 204 -5.31 4.91 -17.55
CA GLY A 204 -6.39 5.87 -17.27
C GLY A 204 -6.88 6.65 -18.49
N VAL A 205 -6.02 6.86 -19.50
CA VAL A 205 -6.37 7.60 -20.73
C VAL A 205 -7.13 6.73 -21.73
N ARG A 206 -6.88 5.42 -21.77
CA ARG A 206 -7.45 4.51 -22.79
C ARG A 206 -8.94 4.19 -22.55
N GLY A 207 -9.43 4.28 -21.33
CA GLY A 207 -10.86 4.11 -21.00
C GLY A 207 -11.79 5.15 -21.65
N ARG A 208 -11.25 6.26 -22.20
CA ARG A 208 -12.05 7.35 -22.80
C ARG A 208 -12.47 7.14 -24.26
N ARG A 209 -12.03 6.07 -24.96
CA ARG A 209 -12.20 5.99 -26.43
C ARG A 209 -13.25 5.02 -26.96
N ASN A 210 -14.02 4.33 -26.11
CA ASN A 210 -15.05 3.36 -26.56
C ASN A 210 -16.50 3.77 -26.21
N ALA A 211 -16.83 5.05 -26.27
CA ALA A 211 -18.24 5.45 -26.34
C ALA A 211 -18.76 5.18 -27.75
N VAL A 212 -19.50 4.09 -27.92
CA VAL A 212 -20.22 3.76 -29.15
C VAL A 212 -21.17 4.92 -29.47
N PRO A 213 -21.12 5.54 -30.66
CA PRO A 213 -22.09 6.56 -31.02
C PRO A 213 -23.48 5.91 -31.06
N HIS A 214 -24.37 6.37 -30.17
CA HIS A 214 -25.80 6.06 -30.26
C HIS A 214 -26.32 6.66 -31.57
N ILE A 215 -26.43 5.82 -32.61
CA ILE A 215 -27.16 6.15 -33.83
C ILE A 215 -28.64 6.14 -33.45
N PHE A 216 -29.21 7.32 -33.26
CA PHE A 216 -30.66 7.50 -33.21
C PHE A 216 -31.21 7.20 -34.61
N GLN A 217 -31.88 6.05 -34.76
CA GLN A 217 -32.81 5.83 -35.86
C GLN A 217 -34.13 6.50 -35.49
N ASN A 218 -34.41 7.63 -36.12
CA ASN A 218 -35.76 8.19 -36.16
C ASN A 218 -36.62 7.30 -37.06
N VAL A 219 -37.77 6.88 -36.54
CA VAL A 219 -38.90 6.31 -37.30
C VAL A 219 -39.86 7.44 -37.65
#